data_AF-A0A924CDN4-F1
#
_entry.id   AF-A0A924CDN4-F1
#
_cell.length_a   1.000
_cell.length_b   1.000
_cell.length_c   1.000
_cell.angle_alpha   90.00
_cell.angle_beta   90.00
_cell.angle_gamma   90.00
#
_symmetry.space_group_name_H-M   'P 1'
#
loop_
_entity.id
_entity.type
_entity.pdbx_description
1 polymer ?
#
loop_
_entity_poly.entity_id
_entity_poly.type
_entity_poly.pdbx_seq_one_letter_code
_entity_poly.pdbx_strand_id
1 'polypeptide(L)'
;LDVHGNQYALLTASKCFKQSMVLNCSSCHNVHQKESNSLEVFAQRCMNCHNDDSHNFCIVKNIDKQTLINKCIDCHMPLQKSNQIIFKTGNEKKPLYELIRTHLIRVYKQ
;
A
#
# COMPACT_ATOMS: atom_id res chain seq x y z
N LEU A 1 12.69 4.44 7.19
CA LEU A 1 12.16 5.46 6.26
C LEU A 1 10.77 5.80 6.74
N ASP A 2 10.50 7.08 6.99
CA ASP A 2 9.17 7.53 7.42
C ASP A 2 8.16 7.45 6.28
N VAL A 3 6.86 7.34 6.60
CA VAL A 3 5.78 7.30 5.61
C VAL A 3 5.26 8.66 5.20
N HIS A 4 5.58 9.74 5.90
CA HIS A 4 5.19 11.08 5.47
C HIS A 4 6.24 11.67 4.53
N GLY A 5 5.81 12.28 3.43
CA GLY A 5 6.68 12.98 2.47
C GLY A 5 7.70 12.14 1.70
N ASN A 6 7.71 10.81 1.84
CA ASN A 6 8.81 9.96 1.37
C ASN A 6 8.35 8.75 0.52
N GLN A 7 7.23 8.90 -0.19
CA GLN A 7 6.59 7.79 -0.90
C GLN A 7 7.49 7.19 -1.99
N TYR A 8 8.23 8.02 -2.73
CA TYR A 8 9.09 7.54 -3.83
C TYR A 8 10.28 6.70 -3.32
N ALA A 9 10.92 7.11 -2.23
CA ALA A 9 12.01 6.32 -1.65
C ALA A 9 11.50 4.98 -1.08
N LEU A 10 10.31 4.99 -0.47
CA LEU A 10 9.67 3.75 -0.02
C LEU A 10 9.33 2.82 -1.20
N LEU A 11 8.79 3.38 -2.29
CA LEU A 11 8.48 2.66 -3.52
C LEU A 11 9.73 2.01 -4.11
N THR A 12 10.80 2.78 -4.31
CA THR A 12 12.05 2.28 -4.89
C THR A 12 12.75 1.23 -4.01
N ALA A 13 12.55 1.30 -2.70
CA ALA A 13 13.03 0.28 -1.76
C ALA A 13 12.23 -1.03 -1.80
N SER A 14 10.99 -1.00 -2.31
CA SER A 14 10.08 -2.15 -2.36
C SER A 14 10.59 -3.28 -3.27
N LYS A 15 10.17 -4.52 -2.96
CA LYS A 15 10.48 -5.66 -3.84
C LYS A 15 9.78 -5.53 -5.20
N CYS A 16 8.56 -4.99 -5.19
CA CYS A 16 7.75 -4.75 -6.39
C CYS A 16 8.48 -3.85 -7.40
N PHE A 17 9.00 -2.71 -6.95
CA PHE A 17 9.75 -1.79 -7.80
C PHE A 17 11.04 -2.45 -8.32
N LYS A 18 11.81 -3.11 -7.45
CA LYS A 18 13.08 -3.74 -7.83
C LYS A 18 12.92 -4.89 -8.84
N GLN A 19 11.73 -5.50 -8.92
CA GLN A 19 11.43 -6.58 -9.85
C GLN A 19 10.74 -6.11 -11.13
N SER A 20 10.46 -4.80 -11.26
CA SER A 20 9.83 -4.23 -12.43
C SER A 20 10.77 -3.25 -13.13
N MET A 21 10.80 -3.30 -14.45
CA MET A 21 11.57 -2.35 -15.26
C MET A 21 10.79 -1.06 -15.56
N VAL A 22 9.47 -1.05 -15.30
CA VAL A 22 8.56 0.01 -15.78
C VAL A 22 7.69 0.62 -14.67
N LEU A 23 7.73 0.09 -13.45
CA LEU A 23 6.87 0.54 -12.35
C LEU A 23 7.18 2.00 -11.99
N ASN A 24 6.15 2.82 -11.99
CA ASN A 24 6.19 4.20 -11.53
C ASN A 24 4.86 4.58 -10.87
N CYS A 25 4.71 5.83 -10.42
CA CYS A 25 3.51 6.29 -9.71
C CYS A 25 2.23 6.10 -10.55
N SER A 26 2.32 6.33 -11.86
CA SER A 26 1.18 6.22 -12.80
C SER A 26 0.80 4.77 -13.12
N SER A 27 1.68 3.80 -12.85
CA SER A 27 1.33 2.38 -12.91
C SER A 27 0.23 2.02 -11.92
N CYS A 28 0.10 2.79 -10.83
CA CYS A 28 -0.87 2.55 -9.77
C CYS A 28 -1.86 3.68 -9.51
N HIS A 29 -1.61 4.91 -9.96
CA HIS A 29 -2.46 6.07 -9.69
C HIS A 29 -2.88 6.79 -10.98
N ASN A 30 -4.14 7.21 -11.06
CA ASN A 30 -4.59 8.15 -12.08
C ASN A 30 -4.57 9.58 -11.53
N VAL A 31 -3.67 10.42 -12.04
CA VAL A 31 -3.51 11.80 -11.59
C VAL A 31 -4.71 12.71 -11.90
N HIS A 32 -5.59 12.29 -12.80
CA HIS A 32 -6.79 13.04 -13.18
C HIS A 32 -8.04 12.60 -12.40
N GLN A 33 -7.95 11.59 -11.54
CA GLN A 33 -9.07 11.04 -10.80
C GLN A 33 -8.79 11.01 -9.30
N LYS A 34 -9.78 11.37 -8.49
CA LYS A 34 -9.66 11.25 -7.03
C LYS A 34 -9.99 9.82 -6.61
N GLU A 35 -8.96 9.00 -6.48
CA GLU A 35 -9.11 7.56 -6.21
C GLU A 35 -8.83 7.18 -4.75
N SER A 36 -8.63 8.14 -3.85
CA SER A 36 -8.19 7.90 -2.46
C SER A 36 -9.10 6.94 -1.67
N ASN A 37 -10.37 6.81 -2.08
CA ASN A 37 -11.36 5.95 -1.41
C ASN A 37 -11.69 4.68 -2.22
N SER A 38 -11.02 4.44 -3.34
CA SER A 38 -11.30 3.35 -4.27
C SER A 38 -10.28 2.22 -4.11
N LEU A 39 -10.31 1.56 -2.94
CA LEU A 39 -9.35 0.52 -2.57
C LEU A 39 -9.40 -0.67 -3.54
N GLU A 40 -10.58 -0.98 -4.07
CA GLU A 40 -10.82 -2.03 -5.06
C GLU A 40 -10.07 -1.75 -6.36
N VAL A 41 -10.04 -0.48 -6.81
CA VAL A 41 -9.31 -0.08 -8.02
C VAL A 41 -7.81 -0.33 -7.86
N PHE A 42 -7.25 -0.01 -6.68
CA PHE A 42 -5.84 -0.29 -6.42
C PHE A 42 -5.55 -1.78 -6.39
N ALA A 43 -6.44 -2.58 -5.80
CA ALA A 43 -6.26 -4.02 -5.75
C ALA A 43 -6.33 -4.65 -7.16
N GLN A 44 -7.23 -4.17 -8.04
CA GLN A 44 -7.24 -4.52 -9.46
C GLN A 44 -5.94 -4.15 -10.18
N ARG A 45 -5.33 -3.01 -9.87
CA ARG A 45 -4.02 -2.63 -10.45
C ARG A 45 -2.89 -3.56 -10.01
N CYS A 46 -2.93 -4.11 -8.80
CA CYS A 46 -1.99 -5.16 -8.39
C CYS A 46 -2.10 -6.37 -9.31
N MET A 47 -3.31 -6.74 -9.70
CA MET A 47 -3.60 -7.91 -10.55
C MET A 47 -3.07 -7.79 -11.99
N ASN A 48 -2.77 -6.57 -12.46
CA ASN A 48 -2.13 -6.37 -13.77
C ASN A 48 -0.76 -7.06 -13.85
N CYS A 49 -0.09 -7.24 -12.71
CA CYS A 49 1.19 -7.98 -12.62
C CYS A 49 1.07 -9.25 -11.78
N HIS A 50 0.14 -9.30 -10.83
CA HIS A 50 -0.09 -10.43 -9.93
C HIS A 50 -1.32 -11.23 -10.34
N ASN A 51 -1.18 -12.15 -11.28
CA ASN A 51 -2.30 -12.96 -11.77
C ASN A 51 -1.93 -14.45 -11.77
N ASP A 52 -2.95 -15.30 -11.97
CA ASP A 52 -2.75 -16.76 -11.94
C ASP A 52 -1.77 -17.20 -13.04
N ASP A 53 -1.83 -16.60 -14.23
CA ASP A 53 -0.97 -16.93 -15.38
C ASP A 53 0.52 -16.64 -15.11
N SER A 54 0.81 -15.59 -14.34
CA SER A 54 2.17 -15.22 -13.93
C SER A 54 2.68 -15.97 -12.70
N HIS A 55 1.89 -16.93 -12.17
CA HIS A 55 2.26 -17.81 -11.05
C HIS A 55 2.77 -17.08 -9.79
N ASN A 56 2.39 -15.82 -9.62
CA ASN A 56 2.82 -14.94 -8.54
C ASN A 56 1.62 -14.35 -7.76
N PHE A 57 0.43 -14.93 -7.97
CA PHE A 57 -0.77 -14.58 -7.23
C PHE A 57 -0.63 -14.95 -5.75
N CYS A 58 -1.34 -14.21 -4.89
CA CYS A 58 -1.24 -14.36 -3.44
C CYS A 58 -1.89 -15.67 -2.96
N ILE A 59 -1.14 -16.48 -2.19
CA ILE A 59 -1.56 -17.81 -1.70
C ILE A 59 -1.77 -17.78 -0.19
N VAL A 60 -2.69 -16.94 0.28
CA VAL A 60 -3.09 -16.93 1.70
C VAL A 60 -4.18 -17.98 1.90
N LYS A 61 -3.90 -19.01 2.71
CA LYS A 61 -4.80 -20.17 2.89
C LYS A 61 -6.05 -19.89 3.72
N ASN A 62 -6.06 -18.80 4.50
CA ASN A 62 -7.12 -18.50 5.48
C ASN A 62 -8.09 -17.40 5.02
N ILE A 63 -7.98 -16.93 3.77
CA ILE A 63 -8.84 -15.91 3.19
C ILE A 63 -9.28 -16.45 1.83
N ASP A 64 -10.59 -16.42 1.56
CA ASP A 64 -11.10 -16.86 0.27
C ASP A 64 -10.61 -15.92 -0.85
N LYS A 65 -10.50 -16.45 -2.07
CA LYS A 65 -9.94 -15.72 -3.22
C LYS A 65 -10.72 -14.43 -3.52
N GLN A 66 -12.04 -14.46 -3.37
CA GLN A 66 -12.90 -13.31 -3.68
C GLN A 66 -12.64 -12.15 -2.72
N THR A 67 -12.52 -12.45 -1.43
CA THR A 67 -12.13 -11.47 -0.41
C THR A 67 -10.69 -10.99 -0.61
N LEU A 68 -9.78 -11.90 -0.98
CA LEU A 68 -8.36 -11.58 -1.14
C LEU A 68 -8.10 -10.57 -2.25
N ILE A 69 -8.83 -10.67 -3.37
CA ILE A 69 -8.71 -9.77 -4.53
C ILE A 69 -8.96 -8.30 -4.14
N ASN A 70 -9.73 -8.02 -3.08
CA ASN A 70 -10.01 -6.66 -2.63
C ASN A 70 -9.14 -6.19 -1.46
N LYS A 71 -8.19 -7.02 -0.98
CA LYS A 71 -7.41 -6.77 0.24
C LYS A 71 -5.89 -6.73 0.03
N CYS A 72 -5.41 -6.69 -1.20
CA CYS A 72 -3.97 -6.65 -1.51
C CYS A 72 -3.25 -5.54 -0.73
N ILE A 73 -3.81 -4.33 -0.74
CA ILE A 73 -3.21 -3.15 -0.11
C ILE A 73 -3.20 -3.20 1.43
N ASP A 74 -4.05 -4.01 2.07
CA ASP A 74 -4.11 -4.07 3.52
C ASP A 74 -2.93 -4.84 4.11
N CYS A 75 -2.52 -5.92 3.45
CA CYS A 75 -1.31 -6.66 3.80
C CYS A 75 -0.05 -6.08 3.17
N HIS A 76 -0.15 -5.50 1.97
CA HIS A 76 1.04 -5.08 1.22
C HIS A 76 1.40 -3.60 1.35
N MET A 77 0.44 -2.75 1.71
CA MET A 77 0.58 -1.31 1.89
C MET A 77 -0.22 -0.83 3.11
N PRO A 78 0.02 -1.42 4.31
CA PRO A 78 -0.75 -1.08 5.49
C PRO A 78 -0.59 0.40 5.88
N LEU A 79 -1.57 0.91 6.61
CA LEU A 79 -1.44 2.20 7.28
C LEU A 79 -0.27 2.14 8.27
N GLN A 80 0.58 3.16 8.23
CA GLN A 80 1.69 3.35 9.16
C GLN A 80 1.59 4.74 9.76
N LYS A 81 2.08 4.87 10.99
CA LYS A 81 2.15 6.16 11.67
C LYS A 81 3.26 7.01 11.06
N SER A 82 2.96 8.27 10.79
CA SER A 82 3.99 9.28 10.56
C SER A 82 4.76 9.51 11.85
N ASN A 83 6.09 9.49 11.79
CA ASN A 83 6.95 9.92 12.89
C ASN A 83 7.24 11.43 12.84
N GLN A 84 6.84 12.10 11.75
CA GLN A 84 7.07 13.53 11.52
C GLN A 84 5.85 14.38 11.90
N ILE A 85 4.64 13.84 11.74
CA ILE A 85 3.39 14.52 12.05
C ILE A 85 2.72 13.87 13.24
N ILE A 86 2.80 14.57 14.38
CA ILE A 86 2.25 14.16 15.66
C ILE A 86 1.36 15.29 16.18
N PHE A 87 0.08 15.01 16.35
CA PHE A 87 -0.87 15.97 16.92
C PHE A 87 -0.95 15.77 18.43
N LYS A 88 -0.79 16.87 19.17
CA LYS A 88 -1.05 16.92 20.61
C LYS A 88 -2.32 17.74 20.82
N THR A 89 -3.42 17.09 21.19
CA THR A 89 -4.65 17.78 21.60
C THR A 89 -4.57 18.08 23.09
N GLY A 90 -5.01 19.27 23.51
CA GLY A 90 -4.77 19.80 24.86
C GLY A 90 -5.32 18.95 26.02
N ASN A 91 -6.29 18.08 25.76
CA ASN A 91 -6.91 17.20 26.77
C ASN A 91 -6.57 15.70 26.60
N GLU A 92 -5.90 15.29 25.53
CA GLU A 92 -5.59 13.86 25.33
C GLU A 92 -4.23 13.50 25.93
N LYS A 93 -4.23 12.46 26.77
CA LYS A 93 -3.00 11.93 27.38
C LYS A 93 -2.09 11.20 26.38
N LYS A 94 -2.54 10.95 25.14
CA LYS A 94 -1.80 10.20 24.13
C LYS A 94 -1.67 11.02 22.84
N PRO A 95 -0.49 11.07 22.21
CA PRO A 95 -0.32 11.72 20.91
C PRO A 95 -1.15 11.02 19.83
N LEU A 96 -1.80 11.82 19.00
CA LEU A 96 -2.47 11.38 17.78
C LEU A 96 -1.46 11.39 16.62
N TYR A 97 -1.49 10.34 15.80
CA TYR A 97 -0.58 10.20 14.67
C TYR A 97 -1.35 10.25 13.36
N GLU A 98 -0.80 10.92 12.37
CA GLU A 98 -1.28 10.78 11.00
C GLU A 98 -0.99 9.35 10.50
N LEU A 99 -2.00 8.71 9.89
CA LEU A 99 -1.87 7.39 9.30
C LEU A 99 -1.80 7.51 7.78
N ILE A 100 -0.73 6.97 7.20
CA ILE A 100 -0.49 7.00 5.75
C ILE A 100 -0.22 5.57 5.27
N ARG A 101 -0.81 5.16 4.15
CA ARG A 101 -0.49 3.87 3.53
C ARG A 101 0.93 3.90 3.01
N THR A 102 1.74 2.93 3.45
CA THR A 102 3.15 2.88 3.05
C THR A 102 3.30 2.50 1.58
N HIS A 103 4.20 3.18 0.88
CA HIS A 103 4.65 2.76 -0.45
C HIS A 103 5.81 1.75 -0.42
N LEU A 104 6.21 1.27 0.78
CA LEU A 104 7.17 0.18 0.91
C LEU A 104 6.45 -1.15 0.70
N ILE A 105 6.14 -1.45 -0.56
CA ILE A 105 5.33 -2.62 -0.92
C ILE A 105 6.09 -3.91 -0.60
N ARG A 106 5.57 -4.67 0.38
CA ARG A 106 6.09 -5.99 0.79
C ARG A 106 4.99 -6.74 1.54
N VAL A 107 5.20 -8.01 1.87
CA VAL A 107 4.25 -8.74 2.73
C VAL A 107 4.43 -8.30 4.18
N TYR A 108 3.43 -7.65 4.77
CA TYR A 108 3.36 -7.38 6.21
C TYR A 108 2.51 -8.45 6.88
N LYS A 109 2.93 -8.87 8.09
CA LYS A 109 2.07 -9.69 8.96
C LYS A 109 0.99 -8.77 9.53
N GLN A 110 -0.27 -9.21 9.47
CA GLN A 110 -1.37 -8.59 10.20
C GLN A 110 -1.36 -9.04 11.66
#